data_AF-A0A437K7G5-F1
#
_entry.id   AF-A0A437K7G5-F1
#
_cell.length_a   1.000
_cell.length_b   1.000
_cell.length_c   1.000
_cell.angle_alpha   90.00
_cell.angle_beta   90.00
_cell.angle_gamma   90.00
#
_symmetry.space_group_name_H-M   'P 1'
#
loop_
_entity.id
_entity.type
_entity.pdbx_description
1 polymer ?
#
loop_
_entity_poly.entity_id
_entity_poly.type
_entity_poly.pdbx_seq_one_letter_code
_entity_poly.pdbx_strand_id
1 'polypeptide(L)'
;MTKKSFLIMIGSTLTLLCVVYFIFLPSQKEAPMDLKATQEQVAAQIESDNEYTEKTIEWATEQKENLDVGFIEPHTEKVNDVSPQRDVVNYFITGILKQDVELFMSTFQTETISSDLFKVEETDKQKVAQDIINRISKNNSIKGVNFKEKKGVFGGETNEVKLEFQYKDGKSSLVTLSLESIEEAHSDHAHDDILVITTSSWDIIKQIEKE
;
A
#
# COMPACT_ATOMS: atom_id res chain seq x y z
N MET A 1 -55.54 -11.93 -14.22
CA MET A 1 -54.20 -11.42 -14.57
C MET A 1 -53.52 -12.50 -15.42
N THR A 2 -53.12 -12.19 -16.66
CA THR A 2 -52.54 -13.21 -17.56
C THR A 2 -51.08 -13.48 -17.17
N LYS A 3 -50.58 -14.70 -17.39
CA LYS A 3 -49.17 -15.07 -17.08
C LYS A 3 -48.15 -14.09 -17.69
N LYS A 4 -48.47 -13.49 -18.84
CA LYS A 4 -47.65 -12.46 -19.50
C LYS A 4 -47.58 -11.15 -18.71
N SER A 5 -48.70 -10.67 -18.17
CA SER A 5 -48.72 -9.45 -17.33
C SER A 5 -47.97 -9.63 -16.01
N PHE A 6 -47.95 -10.85 -15.46
CA PHE A 6 -47.20 -11.17 -14.24
C PHE A 6 -45.68 -11.21 -14.49
N LEU A 7 -45.24 -11.81 -15.61
CA LEU A 7 -43.83 -11.82 -16.02
C LEU A 7 -43.27 -10.42 -16.28
N ILE A 8 -44.04 -9.53 -16.91
CA ILE A 8 -43.62 -8.14 -17.16
C ILE A 8 -43.48 -7.37 -15.85
N MET A 9 -44.39 -7.58 -14.89
CA MET A 9 -44.36 -6.93 -13.58
C MET A 9 -43.16 -7.36 -12.73
N ILE A 10 -42.80 -8.66 -12.76
CA ILE A 10 -41.58 -9.16 -12.10
C ILE A 10 -40.33 -8.58 -12.78
N GLY A 11 -40.30 -8.57 -14.12
CA GLY A 11 -39.19 -8.01 -14.87
C GLY A 11 -38.91 -6.56 -14.49
N SER A 12 -39.96 -5.71 -14.47
CA SER A 12 -39.83 -4.29 -14.17
C SER A 12 -39.46 -4.01 -12.72
N THR A 13 -39.97 -4.80 -11.76
CA THR A 13 -39.57 -4.67 -10.34
C THR A 13 -38.13 -5.07 -10.12
N LEU A 14 -37.64 -6.12 -10.81
CA LEU A 14 -36.24 -6.53 -10.70
C LEU A 14 -35.29 -5.48 -11.28
N THR A 15 -35.63 -4.89 -12.44
CA THR A 15 -34.82 -3.81 -13.02
C THR A 15 -34.79 -2.59 -12.13
N LEU A 16 -35.94 -2.22 -11.53
CA LEU A 16 -36.04 -1.08 -10.62
C LEU A 16 -35.21 -1.30 -9.35
N LEU A 17 -35.22 -2.52 -8.79
CA LEU A 17 -34.37 -2.89 -7.65
C LEU A 17 -32.87 -2.83 -8.01
N CYS A 18 -32.47 -3.28 -9.21
CA CYS A 18 -31.08 -3.17 -9.65
C CYS A 18 -30.64 -1.71 -9.83
N VAL A 19 -31.50 -0.83 -10.36
CA VAL A 19 -31.19 0.60 -10.52
C VAL A 19 -31.09 1.29 -9.16
N VAL A 20 -32.02 1.02 -8.24
CA VAL A 20 -31.96 1.54 -6.87
C VAL A 20 -30.69 1.05 -6.16
N TYR A 21 -30.35 -0.24 -6.29
CA TYR A 21 -29.11 -0.79 -5.74
C TYR A 21 -27.86 -0.11 -6.31
N PHE A 22 -27.81 0.18 -7.61
CA PHE A 22 -26.69 0.89 -8.24
C PHE A 22 -26.57 2.35 -7.81
N ILE A 23 -27.70 3.05 -7.58
CA ILE A 23 -27.70 4.45 -7.13
C ILE A 23 -27.31 4.56 -5.65
N PHE A 24 -27.73 3.60 -4.82
CA PHE A 24 -27.47 3.57 -3.38
C PHE A 24 -26.23 2.77 -2.98
N LEU A 25 -25.45 2.29 -3.95
CA LEU A 25 -24.15 1.68 -3.70
C LEU A 25 -23.33 2.71 -2.90
N PRO A 26 -22.91 2.38 -1.66
CA PRO A 26 -22.19 3.33 -0.83
C PRO A 26 -20.95 3.74 -1.59
N SER A 27 -20.93 4.98 -2.07
CA SER A 27 -19.71 5.60 -2.57
C SER A 27 -18.77 5.61 -1.39
N GLN A 28 -17.84 4.65 -1.35
CA GLN A 28 -16.80 4.61 -0.34
C GLN A 28 -16.02 5.90 -0.53
N LYS A 29 -16.32 6.86 0.36
CA LYS A 29 -15.66 8.14 0.45
C LYS A 29 -14.19 7.85 0.73
N GLU A 30 -13.33 8.48 -0.03
CA GLU A 30 -11.89 8.44 0.19
C GLU A 30 -11.62 8.85 1.65
N ALA A 31 -10.82 8.05 2.36
CA ALA A 31 -10.55 8.31 3.76
C ALA A 31 -9.27 9.16 3.86
N PRO A 32 -9.33 10.33 4.49
CA PRO A 32 -8.13 11.13 4.70
C PRO A 32 -7.15 10.39 5.60
N MET A 33 -5.88 10.36 5.20
CA MET A 33 -4.80 9.84 6.01
C MET A 33 -4.37 10.90 7.01
N ASP A 34 -4.28 10.54 8.30
CA ASP A 34 -3.58 11.36 9.28
C ASP A 34 -2.07 11.15 9.09
N LEU A 35 -1.43 12.05 8.35
CA LEU A 35 -0.02 11.93 7.98
C LEU A 35 0.90 11.87 9.21
N LYS A 36 0.57 12.57 10.30
CA LYS A 36 1.40 12.57 11.51
C LYS A 36 1.29 11.23 12.23
N ALA A 37 0.06 10.76 12.43
CA ALA A 37 -0.18 9.46 13.04
C ALA A 37 0.43 8.32 12.20
N THR A 38 0.34 8.40 10.86
CA THR A 38 0.98 7.43 9.96
C THR A 38 2.50 7.40 10.14
N GLN A 39 3.17 8.56 10.20
CA GLN A 39 4.62 8.60 10.40
C GLN A 39 5.06 8.09 11.79
N GLU A 40 4.24 8.33 12.83
CA GLU A 40 4.46 7.83 14.18
C GLU A 40 4.25 6.31 14.26
N GLN A 41 3.21 5.79 13.62
CA GLN A 41 2.93 4.36 13.55
C GLN A 41 4.05 3.59 12.85
N VAL A 42 4.50 4.07 11.69
CA VAL A 42 5.62 3.45 10.96
C VAL A 42 6.91 3.52 11.77
N ALA A 43 7.17 4.63 12.47
CA ALA A 43 8.35 4.72 13.35
C ALA A 43 8.31 3.72 14.51
N ALA A 44 7.15 3.58 15.16
CA ALA A 44 6.96 2.62 16.25
C ALA A 44 7.11 1.17 15.77
N GLN A 45 6.63 0.85 14.56
CA GLN A 45 6.80 -0.48 13.98
C GLN A 45 8.28 -0.79 13.71
N ILE A 46 9.01 0.13 13.07
CA ILE A 46 10.45 -0.03 12.81
C ILE A 46 11.24 -0.20 14.12
N GLU A 47 10.90 0.55 15.16
CA GLU A 47 11.54 0.42 16.48
C GLU A 47 11.29 -0.96 17.10
N SER A 48 10.04 -1.44 17.06
CA SER A 48 9.68 -2.78 17.53
C SER A 48 10.41 -3.89 16.76
N ASP A 49 10.51 -3.77 15.43
CA ASP A 49 11.15 -4.77 14.58
C ASP A 49 12.68 -4.82 14.82
N ASN A 50 13.30 -3.65 15.06
CA ASN A 50 14.71 -3.56 15.43
C ASN A 50 14.97 -4.17 16.81
N GLU A 51 14.15 -3.84 17.82
CA GLU A 51 14.29 -4.41 19.17
C GLU A 51 14.14 -5.95 19.15
N TYR A 52 13.20 -6.48 18.35
CA TYR A 52 13.05 -7.91 18.17
C TYR A 52 14.27 -8.55 17.49
N THR A 53 14.80 -7.91 16.45
CA THR A 53 15.99 -8.39 15.73
C THR A 53 17.20 -8.42 16.66
N GLU A 54 17.40 -7.38 17.46
CA GLU A 54 18.48 -7.32 18.45
C GLU A 54 18.36 -8.44 19.48
N LYS A 55 17.17 -8.62 20.09
CA LYS A 55 16.93 -9.71 21.06
C LYS A 55 17.14 -11.09 20.45
N THR A 56 16.77 -11.28 19.19
CA THR A 56 16.96 -12.55 18.48
C THR A 56 18.45 -12.83 18.23
N ILE A 57 19.21 -11.81 17.84
CA ILE A 57 20.67 -11.90 17.67
C ILE A 57 21.36 -12.17 19.01
N GLU A 58 20.95 -11.48 20.08
CA GLU A 58 21.45 -11.71 21.45
C GLU A 58 21.21 -13.16 21.88
N TRP A 59 19.96 -13.63 21.79
CA TRP A 59 19.60 -15.02 22.10
C TRP A 59 20.44 -16.03 21.29
N ALA A 60 20.56 -15.82 19.98
CA ALA A 60 21.35 -16.71 19.10
C ALA A 60 22.83 -16.72 19.48
N THR A 61 23.36 -15.58 19.93
CA THR A 61 24.75 -15.43 20.36
C THR A 61 25.01 -16.09 21.72
N GLU A 62 24.02 -16.15 22.60
CA GLU A 62 24.08 -16.83 23.89
C GLU A 62 23.99 -18.36 23.77
N GLN A 63 23.28 -18.89 22.78
CA GLN A 63 23.01 -20.34 22.60
C GLN A 63 24.07 -21.10 21.77
N LYS A 64 25.29 -20.56 21.63
CA LYS A 64 26.39 -20.97 20.73
C LYS A 64 26.78 -22.46 20.62
N GLU A 65 26.30 -23.37 21.46
CA GLU A 65 26.66 -24.80 21.41
C GLU A 65 25.51 -25.79 21.14
N ASN A 66 24.23 -25.37 21.10
CA ASN A 66 23.10 -26.27 20.85
C ASN A 66 22.02 -25.64 19.95
N LEU A 67 22.39 -25.20 18.75
CA LEU A 67 21.44 -24.68 17.77
C LEU A 67 20.96 -25.81 16.85
N ASP A 68 19.96 -26.57 17.30
CA ASP A 68 18.97 -27.15 16.39
C ASP A 68 18.04 -25.99 16.02
N VAL A 69 18.21 -25.46 14.81
CA VAL A 69 17.67 -24.15 14.41
C VAL A 69 16.17 -24.28 14.14
N GLY A 70 15.38 -24.38 15.21
CA GLY A 70 13.94 -24.19 15.18
C GLY A 70 13.63 -22.69 15.08
N PHE A 71 12.81 -22.32 14.10
CA PHE A 71 12.26 -20.97 13.95
C PHE A 71 11.66 -20.51 15.29
N ILE A 72 12.16 -19.41 15.86
CA ILE A 72 11.43 -18.73 16.93
C ILE A 72 10.27 -18.03 16.23
N GLU A 73 9.11 -18.69 16.20
CA GLU A 73 7.88 -18.04 15.77
C GLU A 73 7.62 -16.86 16.72
N PRO A 74 7.60 -15.62 16.21
CA PRO A 74 7.30 -14.48 17.05
C PRO A 74 5.92 -14.68 17.67
N HIS A 75 5.78 -14.36 18.96
CA HIS A 75 4.49 -13.93 19.47
C HIS A 75 4.17 -12.60 18.80
N THR A 76 3.61 -12.66 17.59
CA THR A 76 3.00 -11.50 16.96
C THR A 76 1.74 -11.19 17.77
N GLU A 77 1.87 -10.36 18.81
CA GLU A 77 0.75 -9.50 19.13
C GLU A 77 0.54 -8.65 17.87
N LYS A 78 -0.41 -9.07 17.03
CA LYS A 78 -0.84 -8.30 15.85
C LYS A 78 -1.45 -7.00 16.38
N VAL A 79 -0.61 -5.99 16.59
CA VAL A 79 -1.03 -4.69 17.16
C VAL A 79 -1.66 -3.79 16.07
N ASN A 80 -1.60 -4.15 14.80
CA ASN A 80 -2.15 -3.31 13.74
C ASN A 80 -3.39 -3.94 13.09
N ASP A 81 -4.56 -3.38 13.41
CA ASP A 81 -5.86 -3.61 12.74
C ASP A 81 -5.90 -2.92 11.34
N VAL A 82 -4.74 -2.88 10.67
CA VAL A 82 -4.51 -2.16 9.41
C VAL A 82 -4.38 -3.18 8.29
N SER A 83 -5.11 -2.98 7.18
CA SER A 83 -5.03 -3.88 6.03
C SER A 83 -3.60 -3.90 5.45
N PRO A 84 -3.10 -5.04 4.92
CA PRO A 84 -1.77 -5.10 4.30
C PRO A 84 -1.57 -4.05 3.19
N GLN A 85 -2.62 -3.73 2.44
CA GLN A 85 -2.61 -2.69 1.42
C GLN A 85 -2.38 -1.30 2.03
N ARG A 86 -2.99 -1.05 3.20
CA ARG A 86 -2.83 0.22 3.91
C ARG A 86 -1.44 0.30 4.56
N ASP A 87 -0.90 -0.81 5.01
CA ASP A 87 0.42 -0.84 5.64
C ASP A 87 1.53 -0.47 4.63
N VAL A 88 1.60 -1.13 3.47
CA VAL A 88 2.58 -0.77 2.42
C VAL A 88 2.46 0.70 1.99
N VAL A 89 1.23 1.23 1.93
CA VAL A 89 0.99 2.65 1.63
C VAL A 89 1.50 3.56 2.77
N ASN A 90 1.30 3.18 4.03
CA ASN A 90 1.81 3.95 5.18
C ASN A 90 3.33 4.09 5.11
N TYR A 91 4.04 3.00 4.83
CA TYR A 91 5.49 3.00 4.63
C TYR A 91 5.91 3.88 3.44
N PHE A 92 5.24 3.72 2.30
CA PHE A 92 5.53 4.48 1.08
C PHE A 92 5.37 5.99 1.30
N ILE A 93 4.25 6.41 1.90
CA ILE A 93 3.99 7.81 2.23
C ILE A 93 4.98 8.32 3.27
N THR A 94 5.32 7.53 4.29
CA THR A 94 6.30 7.93 5.30
C THR A 94 7.68 8.15 4.69
N GLY A 95 8.14 7.26 3.81
CA GLY A 95 9.40 7.42 3.06
C GLY A 95 9.43 8.72 2.26
N ILE A 96 8.35 9.04 1.54
CA ILE A 96 8.23 10.29 0.79
C ILE A 96 8.27 11.52 1.72
N LEU A 97 7.48 11.52 2.79
CA LEU A 97 7.36 12.68 3.68
C LEU A 97 8.64 12.95 4.50
N LYS A 98 9.35 11.88 4.90
CA LYS A 98 10.62 11.98 5.62
C LYS A 98 11.83 12.18 4.70
N GLN A 99 11.64 12.11 3.37
CA GLN A 99 12.73 12.09 2.40
C GLN A 99 13.71 10.94 2.68
N ASP A 100 13.16 9.81 3.13
CA ASP A 100 13.91 8.60 3.46
C ASP A 100 13.93 7.68 2.25
N VAL A 101 15.08 7.64 1.58
CA VAL A 101 15.28 6.86 0.35
C VAL A 101 15.19 5.37 0.59
N GLU A 102 15.71 4.87 1.71
CA GLU A 102 15.72 3.44 2.00
C GLU A 102 14.31 2.95 2.31
N LEU A 103 13.59 3.68 3.15
CA LEU A 103 12.19 3.39 3.48
C LEU A 103 11.27 3.50 2.26
N PHE A 104 11.54 4.47 1.38
CA PHE A 104 10.80 4.59 0.12
C PHE A 104 11.03 3.36 -0.78
N MET A 105 12.29 2.98 -0.99
CA MET A 105 12.64 1.87 -1.89
C MET A 105 12.17 0.52 -1.37
N SER A 106 12.13 0.31 -0.04
CA SER A 106 11.70 -0.97 0.56
C SER A 106 10.24 -1.32 0.28
N THR A 107 9.41 -0.33 -0.09
CA THR A 107 7.98 -0.56 -0.40
C THR A 107 7.74 -1.11 -1.80
N PHE A 108 8.75 -1.14 -2.66
CA PHE A 108 8.61 -1.60 -4.04
C PHE A 108 9.12 -3.02 -4.22
N GLN A 109 8.56 -3.72 -5.20
CA GLN A 109 9.15 -4.94 -5.72
C GLN A 109 10.55 -4.67 -6.26
N THR A 110 11.52 -5.49 -5.87
CA THR A 110 12.95 -5.34 -6.17
C THR A 110 13.22 -5.10 -7.65
N GLU A 111 12.60 -5.90 -8.53
CA GLU A 111 12.76 -5.78 -9.98
C GLU A 111 12.23 -4.44 -10.50
N THR A 112 11.09 -4.00 -9.97
CA THR A 112 10.43 -2.74 -10.35
C THR A 112 11.30 -1.54 -9.97
N ILE A 113 11.71 -1.44 -8.70
CA ILE A 113 12.51 -0.30 -8.25
C ILE A 113 13.91 -0.31 -8.87
N SER A 114 14.54 -1.49 -9.00
CA SER A 114 15.83 -1.60 -9.68
C SER A 114 15.73 -1.09 -11.12
N SER A 115 14.77 -1.59 -11.90
CA SER A 115 14.54 -1.11 -13.27
C SER A 115 14.36 0.41 -13.33
N ASP A 116 13.61 0.99 -12.39
CA ASP A 116 13.38 2.43 -12.34
C ASP A 116 14.65 3.24 -12.04
N LEU A 117 15.47 2.80 -11.09
CA LEU A 117 16.73 3.47 -10.75
C LEU A 117 17.74 3.43 -11.90
N PHE A 118 17.70 2.39 -12.74
CA PHE A 118 18.58 2.21 -13.89
C PHE A 118 18.07 2.83 -15.21
N LYS A 119 16.87 3.42 -15.24
CA LYS A 119 16.33 4.11 -16.43
C LYS A 119 17.07 5.41 -16.79
N VAL A 120 17.80 6.00 -15.84
CA VAL A 120 18.56 7.23 -16.03
C VAL A 120 20.06 6.97 -15.90
N GLU A 121 20.86 7.69 -16.70
CA GLU A 121 22.34 7.60 -16.74
C GLU A 121 23.03 8.28 -15.54
N GLU A 122 22.39 8.27 -14.37
CA GLU A 122 23.01 8.73 -13.12
C GLU A 122 23.66 7.53 -12.41
N THR A 123 24.90 7.71 -11.95
CA THR A 123 25.68 6.63 -11.31
C THR A 123 25.23 6.43 -9.86
N ASP A 124 24.91 7.52 -9.17
CA ASP A 124 24.40 7.48 -7.80
C ASP A 124 22.90 7.16 -7.77
N LYS A 125 22.55 5.90 -7.46
CA LYS A 125 21.15 5.46 -7.43
C LYS A 125 20.36 6.00 -6.23
N GLN A 126 21.02 6.38 -5.13
CA GLN A 126 20.34 7.09 -4.05
C GLN A 126 19.87 8.47 -4.51
N LYS A 127 20.70 9.16 -5.30
CA LYS A 127 20.32 10.45 -5.89
C LYS A 127 19.15 10.33 -6.87
N VAL A 128 19.08 9.24 -7.64
CA VAL A 128 17.91 8.96 -8.52
C VAL A 128 16.65 8.74 -7.68
N ALA A 129 16.71 7.91 -6.64
CA ALA A 129 15.58 7.68 -5.74
C ALA A 129 15.13 8.99 -5.07
N GLN A 130 16.09 9.81 -4.65
CA GLN A 130 15.82 11.12 -4.06
C GLN A 130 15.15 12.08 -5.06
N ASP A 131 15.56 12.09 -6.33
CA ASP A 131 14.88 12.85 -7.40
C ASP A 131 13.44 12.38 -7.59
N ILE A 132 13.22 11.06 -7.61
CA ILE A 132 11.88 10.47 -7.69
C ILE A 132 11.00 10.94 -6.53
N ILE A 133 11.49 10.85 -5.29
CA ILE A 133 10.78 11.32 -4.09
C ILE A 133 10.46 12.81 -4.19
N ASN A 134 11.41 13.62 -4.66
CA ASN A 134 11.22 15.06 -4.84
C ASN A 134 10.14 15.37 -5.87
N ARG A 135 10.10 14.64 -6.98
CA ARG A 135 9.08 14.81 -8.02
C ARG A 135 7.70 14.39 -7.54
N ILE A 136 7.58 13.24 -6.86
CA ILE A 136 6.32 12.79 -6.27
C ILE A 136 5.83 13.79 -5.20
N SER A 137 6.72 14.21 -4.30
CA SER A 137 6.36 15.15 -3.24
C SER A 137 6.21 16.60 -3.68
N LYS A 138 6.52 16.91 -4.96
CA LYS A 138 6.69 18.27 -5.47
C LYS A 138 7.54 19.11 -4.50
N ASN A 139 8.73 18.62 -4.17
CA ASN A 139 9.67 19.17 -3.19
C ASN A 139 9.05 19.38 -1.80
N ASN A 140 8.55 18.30 -1.21
CA ASN A 140 7.95 18.30 0.14
C ASN A 140 6.75 19.26 0.30
N SER A 141 5.92 19.35 -0.74
CA SER A 141 4.71 20.17 -0.75
C SER A 141 3.42 19.39 -0.54
N ILE A 142 3.50 18.07 -0.31
CA ILE A 142 2.35 17.28 0.14
C ILE A 142 1.83 17.85 1.46
N LYS A 143 0.52 18.07 1.52
CA LYS A 143 -0.24 18.56 2.68
C LYS A 143 -1.23 17.50 3.19
N GLY A 144 -1.73 16.66 2.31
CA GLY A 144 -2.70 15.61 2.64
C GLY A 144 -2.60 14.46 1.64
N VAL A 145 -3.01 13.28 2.08
CA VAL A 145 -3.18 12.12 1.22
C VAL A 145 -4.51 11.48 1.57
N ASN A 146 -5.34 11.20 0.57
CA ASN A 146 -6.51 10.34 0.76
C ASN A 146 -6.22 8.96 0.20
N PHE A 147 -6.68 7.93 0.91
CA PHE A 147 -6.49 6.53 0.55
C PHE A 147 -7.82 5.87 0.21
N LYS A 148 -7.81 5.03 -0.81
CA LYS A 148 -8.96 4.23 -1.21
C LYS A 148 -8.53 2.90 -1.82
N GLU A 149 -8.99 1.81 -1.22
CA GLU A 149 -8.87 0.48 -1.82
C GLU A 149 -9.76 0.39 -3.05
N LYS A 150 -9.23 -0.15 -4.15
CA LYS A 150 -10.04 -0.44 -5.33
C LYS A 150 -10.73 -1.78 -5.10
N LYS A 151 -12.06 -1.79 -5.18
CA LYS A 151 -12.87 -3.01 -5.19
C LYS A 151 -13.07 -3.47 -6.62
N GLY A 152 -13.00 -4.78 -6.85
CA GLY A 152 -13.26 -5.40 -8.14
C GLY A 152 -14.72 -5.26 -8.54
N VAL A 153 -15.02 -5.56 -9.80
CA VAL A 153 -16.38 -5.43 -10.38
C VAL A 153 -17.44 -6.25 -9.61
N PHE A 154 -17.02 -7.29 -8.88
CA PHE A 154 -17.87 -8.14 -8.05
C PHE A 154 -17.67 -7.93 -6.54
N GLY A 155 -17.01 -6.84 -6.13
CA GLY A 155 -16.79 -6.51 -4.72
C GLY A 155 -15.64 -7.27 -4.05
N GLY A 156 -14.91 -8.12 -4.78
CA GLY A 156 -13.67 -8.73 -4.30
C GLY A 156 -12.55 -7.68 -4.15
N GLU A 157 -11.63 -7.93 -3.23
CA GLU A 157 -10.42 -7.11 -3.08
C GLU A 157 -9.60 -7.17 -4.38
N THR A 158 -9.00 -6.03 -4.74
CA THR A 158 -8.01 -5.99 -5.81
C THR A 158 -6.69 -5.56 -5.21
N ASN A 159 -5.59 -6.01 -5.81
CA ASN A 159 -4.26 -5.53 -5.45
C ASN A 159 -4.01 -4.16 -6.08
N GLU A 160 -4.99 -3.26 -6.04
CA GLU A 160 -4.86 -1.89 -6.51
C GLU A 160 -5.39 -0.93 -5.45
N VAL A 161 -4.64 0.15 -5.21
CA VAL A 161 -5.02 1.22 -4.31
C VAL A 161 -4.96 2.55 -5.04
N LYS A 162 -5.84 3.48 -4.65
CA LYS A 162 -5.87 4.85 -5.16
C LYS A 162 -5.45 5.81 -4.06
N LEU A 163 -4.55 6.70 -4.41
CA LEU A 163 -4.06 7.78 -3.57
C LEU A 163 -4.42 9.12 -4.22
N GLU A 164 -5.02 10.03 -3.46
CA GLU A 164 -5.14 11.42 -3.85
C GLU A 164 -4.13 12.24 -3.05
N PHE A 165 -3.11 12.76 -3.71
CA PHE A 165 -2.14 13.68 -3.12
C PHE A 165 -2.66 15.10 -3.17
N GLN A 166 -2.74 15.78 -2.03
CA GLN A 166 -3.10 17.19 -1.93
C GLN A 166 -1.85 18.02 -1.64
N TYR A 167 -1.57 19.03 -2.45
CA TYR A 167 -0.35 19.84 -2.33
C TYR A 167 -0.63 21.22 -1.72
N LYS A 168 0.43 21.87 -1.23
CA LYS A 168 0.37 23.22 -0.62
C LYS A 168 -0.10 24.31 -1.59
N ASP A 169 0.07 24.11 -2.90
CA ASP A 169 -0.42 25.02 -3.94
C ASP A 169 -1.94 24.89 -4.20
N GLY A 170 -2.61 23.98 -3.49
CA GLY A 170 -4.04 23.72 -3.61
C GLY A 170 -4.42 22.77 -4.74
N LYS A 171 -3.46 22.25 -5.50
CA LYS A 171 -3.72 21.21 -6.50
C LYS A 171 -3.79 19.83 -5.84
N SER A 172 -4.52 18.93 -6.48
CA SER A 172 -4.52 17.50 -6.17
C SER A 172 -3.91 16.71 -7.32
N SER A 173 -3.42 15.50 -7.04
CA SER A 173 -3.06 14.51 -8.06
C SER A 173 -3.55 13.12 -7.68
N LEU A 174 -4.22 12.43 -8.60
CA LEU A 174 -4.70 11.07 -8.37
C LEU A 174 -3.70 10.03 -8.91
N VAL A 175 -3.28 9.12 -8.05
CA VAL A 175 -2.34 8.04 -8.36
C VAL A 175 -2.99 6.70 -8.08
N THR A 176 -2.89 5.77 -9.03
CA THR A 176 -3.24 4.37 -8.81
C THR A 176 -1.96 3.56 -8.68
N LEU A 177 -1.87 2.76 -7.62
CA LEU A 177 -0.79 1.82 -7.37
C LEU A 177 -1.33 0.40 -7.49
N SER A 178 -0.59 -0.44 -8.18
CA SER A 178 -0.71 -1.90 -8.20
C SER A 178 0.24 -2.50 -7.17
N LEU A 179 -0.26 -3.50 -6.45
CA LEU A 179 0.41 -4.24 -5.40
C LEU A 179 0.53 -5.72 -5.79
N GLU A 180 1.48 -6.41 -5.20
CA GLU A 180 1.65 -7.86 -5.34
C GLU A 180 2.05 -8.44 -3.99
N SER A 181 1.55 -9.64 -3.65
CA SER A 181 2.01 -10.37 -2.47
C SER A 181 3.32 -11.08 -2.81
N ILE A 182 4.30 -10.97 -1.92
CA ILE A 182 5.50 -11.80 -1.99
C ILE A 182 5.23 -13.04 -1.14
N GLU A 183 5.01 -14.18 -1.80
CA GLU A 183 4.91 -15.47 -1.11
C GLU A 183 6.29 -15.87 -0.57
N GLU A 184 6.41 -16.06 0.75
CA GLU A 184 7.55 -16.75 1.32
C GLU A 184 7.44 -18.25 1.03
N ALA A 185 8.45 -18.82 0.37
CA ALA A 185 8.47 -20.21 -0.10
C ALA A 185 8.43 -21.30 1.01
N HIS A 186 8.24 -20.93 2.28
CA HIS A 186 8.38 -21.82 3.43
C HIS A 186 7.29 -21.73 4.51
N SER A 187 6.18 -21.01 4.29
CA SER A 187 5.09 -20.95 5.27
C SER A 187 3.86 -21.76 4.83
N ASP A 188 3.71 -22.96 5.39
CA ASP A 188 2.44 -23.73 5.40
C ASP A 188 1.35 -23.03 6.28
N HIS A 189 1.66 -21.84 6.80
CA HIS A 189 0.79 -21.00 7.60
C HIS A 189 0.50 -19.72 6.84
N ALA A 190 -0.55 -19.79 6.02
CA ALA A 190 -1.13 -18.68 5.29
C ALA A 190 -1.66 -17.62 6.25
N HIS A 191 -0.86 -16.65 6.72
CA HIS A 191 -1.43 -15.56 7.51
C HIS A 191 -0.83 -14.16 7.43
N ASP A 192 0.26 -13.89 6.72
CA ASP A 192 0.74 -12.50 6.59
C ASP A 192 1.33 -12.25 5.18
N ASP A 193 0.45 -11.93 4.23
CA ASP A 193 0.84 -11.49 2.89
C ASP A 193 1.56 -10.14 2.97
N ILE A 194 2.88 -10.14 2.76
CA ILE A 194 3.65 -8.90 2.60
C ILE A 194 3.39 -8.38 1.19
N LEU A 195 2.73 -7.22 1.12
CA LEU A 195 2.46 -6.55 -0.15
C LEU A 195 3.57 -5.58 -0.52
N VAL A 196 3.93 -5.55 -1.80
CA VAL A 196 4.87 -4.60 -2.40
C VAL A 196 4.27 -3.87 -3.58
N ILE A 197 4.76 -2.66 -3.85
CA ILE A 197 4.34 -1.84 -4.99
C ILE A 197 5.04 -2.34 -6.26
N THR A 198 4.24 -2.67 -7.28
CA THR A 198 4.71 -3.07 -8.62
C THR A 198 4.53 -1.98 -9.67
N THR A 199 3.87 -0.87 -9.32
CA THR A 199 3.78 0.30 -10.19
C THR A 199 5.13 1.01 -10.28
N SER A 200 5.62 1.24 -11.49
CA SER A 200 6.83 2.03 -11.70
C SER A 200 6.70 3.42 -11.07
N SER A 201 7.71 3.82 -10.30
CA SER A 201 7.86 5.15 -9.71
C SER A 201 7.82 6.26 -10.76
N TRP A 202 8.36 6.02 -11.96
CA TRP A 202 8.24 6.96 -13.08
C TRP A 202 6.81 7.07 -13.61
N ASP A 203 6.03 6.00 -13.55
CA ASP A 203 4.62 6.05 -13.93
C ASP A 203 3.76 6.73 -12.85
N ILE A 204 4.12 6.60 -11.58
CA ILE A 204 3.56 7.43 -10.48
C ILE A 204 3.79 8.91 -10.78
N ILE A 205 5.03 9.30 -11.10
CA ILE A 205 5.38 10.68 -11.45
C ILE A 205 4.57 11.16 -12.67
N LYS A 206 4.46 10.34 -13.72
CA LYS A 206 3.66 10.70 -14.89
C LYS A 206 2.18 10.90 -14.57
N GLN A 207 1.61 10.16 -13.62
CA GLN A 207 0.23 10.36 -13.18
C GLN A 207 0.09 11.73 -12.49
N ILE A 208 1.06 12.11 -11.65
CA ILE A 208 1.08 13.40 -10.95
C ILE A 208 1.28 14.59 -11.89
N GLU A 209 2.10 14.45 -12.93
CA GLU A 209 2.46 15.54 -13.85
C GLU A 209 1.47 15.74 -15.00
N LYS A 210 0.56 14.78 -15.24
CA LYS A 210 -0.48 14.90 -16.27
C LYS A 210 -1.71 15.69 -15.84
N GLU A 211 -1.84 15.98 -14.53
CA GLU A 211 -2.91 16.79 -13.94
C GLU A 211 -2.46 18.25 -13.68
#